data_AF-A0A930H6F9-F1
#
_entry.id   AF-A0A930H6F9-F1
#
_cell.length_a   1.000
_cell.length_b   1.000
_cell.length_c   1.000
_cell.angle_alpha   90.00
_cell.angle_beta   90.00
_cell.angle_gamma   90.00
#
_symmetry.space_group_name_H-M   'P 1'
#
loop_
_entity.id
_entity.type
_entity.pdbx_description
1 polymer ?
#
loop_
_entity_poly.entity_id
_entity_poly.type
_entity_poly.pdbx_seq_one_letter_code
_entity_poly.pdbx_strand_id
1 'polypeptide(L)'
;AKYITKQEIISISYTTKEGKSKVHRIKPVSIMFSEYYFYIVSFMADKFVEDGPTIFRIDRIKKLKGTGENFEVPYLERFEDGEFRKRVQFMLSGKLRTVKFEYTGILEVVQDRMPTAEIMEQSKMEDGTEKYIITAEVYGKGIDMWLKSQGDKVKVIGEKK
;
A
#
# COMPACT_ATOMS: atom_id res chain seq x y z
N ALA A 1 9.31 -10.35 -13.13
CA ALA A 1 8.81 -9.91 -14.46
C ALA A 1 8.10 -11.04 -15.21
N LYS A 2 8.80 -12.06 -15.72
CA LYS A 2 8.21 -13.17 -16.50
C LYS A 2 6.86 -13.70 -15.99
N TYR A 3 6.78 -14.06 -14.71
CA TYR A 3 5.56 -14.64 -14.11
C TYR A 3 4.42 -13.65 -13.91
N ILE A 4 4.71 -12.34 -13.83
CA ILE A 4 3.69 -11.28 -13.77
C ILE A 4 3.04 -11.16 -15.15
N THR A 5 3.85 -11.04 -16.21
CA THR A 5 3.36 -10.94 -17.60
C THR A 5 2.54 -12.16 -18.02
N LYS A 6 2.90 -13.35 -17.54
CA LYS A 6 2.15 -14.58 -17.80
C LYS A 6 0.93 -14.77 -16.90
N GLN A 7 0.72 -13.91 -15.90
CA GLN A 7 -0.25 -14.11 -14.83
C GLN A 7 -0.18 -15.53 -14.27
N GLU A 8 1.03 -15.96 -13.91
CA GLU A 8 1.32 -17.31 -13.40
C GLU A 8 1.53 -17.25 -11.89
N ILE A 9 0.85 -18.14 -11.14
CA ILE A 9 1.05 -18.30 -9.71
C ILE A 9 2.49 -18.75 -9.47
N ILE A 10 3.14 -18.15 -8.48
CA ILE A 10 4.49 -18.52 -8.08
C ILE A 10 4.52 -18.97 -6.62
N SER A 11 5.38 -19.93 -6.32
CA SER A 11 5.75 -20.33 -4.98
C SER A 11 7.04 -19.63 -4.59
N ILE A 12 7.01 -18.90 -3.48
CA ILE A 12 8.18 -18.19 -2.92
C ILE A 12 8.52 -18.75 -1.54
N SER A 13 9.81 -18.99 -1.29
CA SER A 13 10.34 -19.20 0.06
C SER A 13 10.79 -17.85 0.60
N TYR A 14 10.10 -17.36 1.63
CA TYR A 14 10.30 -16.03 2.18
C TYR A 14 10.75 -16.10 3.64
N THR A 15 11.79 -15.34 3.99
CA THR A 15 12.30 -15.24 5.35
C THR A 15 11.92 -13.89 5.95
N THR A 16 11.21 -13.87 7.07
CA THR A 16 10.83 -12.63 7.76
C THR A 16 12.05 -11.98 8.42
N LYS A 17 11.90 -10.73 8.89
CA LYS A 17 12.93 -10.04 9.69
C LYS A 17 13.33 -10.83 10.94
N GLU A 18 12.40 -11.60 11.50
CA GLU A 18 12.60 -12.46 12.67
C GLU A 18 13.29 -13.79 12.34
N GLY A 19 13.72 -14.01 11.09
CA GLY A 19 14.37 -15.25 10.65
C GLY A 19 13.42 -16.42 10.37
N LYS A 20 12.10 -16.23 10.56
CA LYS A 20 11.10 -17.27 10.28
C LYS A 20 10.95 -17.43 8.77
N SER A 21 11.13 -18.65 8.28
CA SER A 21 11.00 -18.97 6.86
C SER A 21 9.69 -19.68 6.59
N LYS A 22 8.95 -19.24 5.57
CA LYS A 22 7.69 -19.86 5.13
C LYS A 22 7.60 -19.86 3.61
N VAL A 23 6.93 -20.88 3.07
CA VAL A 23 6.59 -20.95 1.66
C VAL A 23 5.21 -20.35 1.44
N HIS A 24 5.09 -19.46 0.45
CA HIS A 24 3.84 -18.80 0.08
C HIS A 24 3.56 -19.03 -1.41
N ARG A 25 2.30 -19.32 -1.74
CA ARG A 25 1.81 -19.29 -3.13
C ARG A 25 1.17 -17.92 -3.36
N ILE A 26 1.65 -17.19 -4.36
CA ILE A 26 1.24 -15.82 -4.61
C ILE A 26 0.91 -15.60 -6.08
N LYS A 27 0.00 -14.65 -6.32
CA LYS A 27 -0.43 -14.11 -7.60
C LYS A 27 0.30 -12.76 -7.78
N PRO A 28 1.50 -12.73 -8.38
CA PRO A 28 2.31 -11.52 -8.45
C PRO A 28 1.72 -10.54 -9.48
N VAL A 29 1.54 -9.27 -9.08
CA VAL A 29 0.92 -8.25 -9.94
C VAL A 29 1.90 -7.16 -10.38
N SER A 30 2.82 -6.75 -9.51
CA SER A 30 3.76 -5.67 -9.84
C SER A 30 5.05 -5.76 -9.04
N ILE A 31 6.08 -5.06 -9.52
CA ILE A 31 7.33 -4.82 -8.80
C ILE A 31 7.45 -3.31 -8.57
N MET A 32 7.75 -2.92 -7.35
CA MET A 32 7.88 -1.52 -6.95
C MET A 32 9.20 -1.29 -6.21
N PHE A 33 9.81 -0.13 -6.43
CA PHE A 33 10.92 0.35 -5.61
C PHE A 33 10.40 1.39 -4.61
N SER A 34 10.74 1.25 -3.34
CA SER A 34 10.41 2.22 -2.29
C SER A 34 11.40 2.10 -1.14
N GLU A 35 11.77 3.23 -0.52
CA GLU A 35 12.66 3.28 0.66
C GLU A 35 13.88 2.34 0.55
N TYR A 36 14.58 2.39 -0.58
CA TYR A 36 15.81 1.62 -0.88
C TYR A 36 15.65 0.12 -1.15
N TYR A 37 14.42 -0.38 -1.28
CA TYR A 37 14.18 -1.81 -1.53
C TYR A 37 13.20 -2.05 -2.68
N PHE A 38 13.36 -3.20 -3.33
CA PHE A 38 12.38 -3.70 -4.30
C PHE A 38 11.37 -4.61 -3.60
N TYR A 39 10.11 -4.42 -3.95
CA TYR A 39 8.98 -5.16 -3.44
C TYR A 39 8.22 -5.83 -4.58
N ILE A 40 7.71 -7.03 -4.34
CA ILE A 40 6.66 -7.65 -5.14
C ILE A 40 5.34 -7.35 -4.46
N VAL A 41 4.43 -6.73 -5.20
CA VAL A 41 3.03 -6.63 -4.81
C VAL A 41 2.29 -7.82 -5.41
N SER A 42 1.50 -8.51 -4.57
CA SER A 42 0.86 -9.76 -4.94
C SER A 42 -0.40 -10.02 -4.14
N PHE A 43 -1.26 -10.92 -4.61
CA PHE A 43 -2.31 -11.50 -3.79
C PHE A 43 -1.90 -12.90 -3.34
N MET A 44 -2.34 -13.32 -2.16
CA MET A 44 -2.14 -14.71 -1.72
C MET A 44 -3.03 -15.63 -2.55
N ALA A 45 -2.50 -16.77 -3.02
CA ALA A 45 -3.29 -17.70 -3.82
C ALA A 45 -4.40 -18.39 -3.00
N ASP A 46 -4.16 -18.50 -1.69
CA ASP A 46 -4.98 -19.14 -0.67
C ASP A 46 -5.84 -18.16 0.15
N LYS A 47 -5.93 -16.88 -0.24
CA LYS A 47 -6.83 -15.89 0.37
C LYS A 47 -7.73 -15.21 -0.65
N PHE A 48 -8.80 -14.61 -0.12
CA PHE A 48 -9.68 -13.72 -0.88
C PHE A 48 -8.93 -12.45 -1.29
N VAL A 49 -9.24 -11.95 -2.50
CA VAL A 49 -8.58 -10.74 -3.06
C VAL A 49 -8.94 -9.50 -2.24
N GLU A 50 -10.12 -9.50 -1.64
CA GLU A 50 -10.70 -8.50 -0.75
C GLU A 50 -9.89 -8.29 0.54
N ASP A 51 -9.04 -9.26 0.92
CA ASP A 51 -8.10 -9.09 2.03
C ASP A 51 -6.95 -8.13 1.69
N GLY A 52 -6.89 -7.68 0.44
CA GLY A 52 -5.90 -6.73 -0.06
C GLY A 52 -4.60 -7.41 -0.48
N PRO A 53 -3.70 -6.62 -1.09
CA PRO A 53 -2.41 -7.12 -1.53
C PRO A 53 -1.51 -7.46 -0.34
N THR A 54 -0.72 -8.51 -0.52
CA THR A 54 0.43 -8.82 0.31
C THR A 54 1.70 -8.41 -0.41
N ILE A 55 2.56 -7.69 0.32
CA ILE A 55 3.75 -7.03 -0.19
C ILE A 55 4.96 -7.78 0.37
N PHE A 56 5.79 -8.30 -0.53
CA PHE A 56 6.99 -9.04 -0.18
C PHE A 56 8.22 -8.28 -0.63
N ARG A 57 9.21 -8.20 0.26
CA ARG A 57 10.53 -7.67 -0.09
C ARG A 57 11.32 -8.67 -0.91
N ILE A 58 11.81 -8.26 -2.08
CA ILE A 58 12.52 -9.16 -3.00
C ILE A 58 13.80 -9.70 -2.37
N ASP A 59 14.54 -8.87 -1.63
CA ASP A 59 15.79 -9.25 -0.95
C ASP A 59 15.61 -10.39 0.08
N ARG A 60 14.37 -10.64 0.52
CA ARG A 60 14.03 -11.67 1.50
C ARG A 60 13.50 -12.96 0.89
N ILE A 61 13.35 -13.02 -0.43
CA ILE A 61 12.94 -14.24 -1.14
C ILE A 61 14.19 -15.09 -1.40
N LYS A 62 14.23 -16.30 -0.82
CA LYS A 62 15.36 -17.22 -0.96
C LYS A 62 15.24 -18.14 -2.16
N LYS A 63 14.00 -18.54 -2.50
CA LYS A 63 13.69 -19.40 -3.65
C LYS A 63 12.39 -18.95 -4.27
N LEU A 64 12.28 -19.06 -5.59
CA LEU A 64 11.09 -18.77 -6.36
C LEU A 64 10.93 -19.85 -7.42
N LYS A 65 9.70 -20.37 -7.57
CA LYS A 65 9.36 -21.36 -8.59
C LYS A 65 7.97 -21.08 -9.16
N GLY A 66 7.83 -21.09 -10.49
CA GLY A 66 6.51 -21.06 -11.14
C GLY A 66 5.73 -22.35 -10.88
N THR A 67 4.43 -22.25 -10.67
CA THR A 67 3.59 -23.44 -10.46
C THR A 67 2.98 -23.96 -11.76
N GLY A 68 3.06 -23.19 -12.86
CA GLY A 68 2.37 -23.50 -14.11
C GLY A 68 0.86 -23.25 -14.07
N GLU A 69 0.32 -22.84 -12.93
CA GLU A 69 -1.08 -22.46 -12.80
C GLU A 69 -1.23 -20.98 -13.11
N ASN A 70 -2.10 -20.64 -14.06
CA ASN A 70 -2.47 -19.25 -14.32
C ASN A 70 -3.51 -18.78 -13.31
N PHE A 71 -3.51 -17.49 -13.05
CA PHE A 71 -4.58 -16.83 -12.32
C PHE A 71 -5.13 -15.72 -13.19
N GLU A 72 -6.43 -15.51 -13.07
CA GLU A 72 -7.07 -14.30 -13.54
C GLU A 72 -7.33 -13.44 -12.30
N VAL A 73 -6.89 -12.18 -12.34
CA VAL A 73 -7.36 -11.21 -11.36
C VAL A 73 -8.51 -10.48 -12.03
N PRO A 74 -9.77 -10.71 -11.61
CA PRO A 74 -10.94 -10.12 -12.27
C PRO A 74 -10.97 -8.58 -12.27
N TYR A 75 -9.99 -7.94 -11.62
CA TYR A 75 -9.87 -6.49 -11.51
C TYR A 75 -8.79 -5.86 -12.39
N LEU A 76 -7.93 -6.61 -13.10
CA LEU A 76 -6.84 -6.02 -13.90
C LEU A 76 -7.31 -5.06 -15.00
N GLU A 77 -8.53 -5.22 -15.53
CA GLU A 77 -9.10 -4.30 -16.53
C GLU A 77 -9.59 -2.97 -15.94
N ARG A 78 -9.78 -2.88 -14.61
CA ARG A 78 -10.13 -1.63 -13.88
C ARG A 78 -8.99 -1.12 -12.98
N PHE A 79 -8.00 -1.96 -12.71
CA PHE A 79 -6.77 -1.62 -12.01
C PHE A 79 -5.79 -1.07 -13.04
N GLU A 80 -5.90 0.21 -13.35
CA GLU A 80 -4.74 0.90 -13.88
C GLU A 80 -3.62 0.74 -12.84
N ASP A 81 -2.51 0.11 -13.22
CA ASP A 81 -1.32 -0.03 -12.38
C ASP A 81 -0.98 1.29 -11.65
N GLY A 82 -1.29 2.44 -12.25
CA GLY A 82 -1.21 3.77 -11.65
C GLY A 82 -2.08 3.95 -10.40
N GLU A 83 -3.39 3.75 -10.48
CA GLU A 83 -4.33 3.94 -9.38
C GLU A 83 -4.00 3.04 -8.17
N PHE A 84 -3.60 1.80 -8.45
CA PHE A 84 -3.17 0.91 -7.38
C PHE A 84 -1.87 1.37 -6.72
N ARG A 85 -0.89 1.81 -7.52
CA ARG A 85 0.36 2.40 -7.00
C ARG A 85 0.09 3.59 -6.09
N LYS A 86 -0.93 4.41 -6.39
CA LYS A 86 -1.32 5.54 -5.52
C LYS A 86 -1.76 5.09 -4.13
N ARG A 87 -2.36 3.90 -3.98
CA ARG A 87 -2.87 3.38 -2.69
C ARG A 87 -1.84 2.57 -1.88
N VAL A 88 -0.74 2.11 -2.51
CA VAL A 88 0.30 1.29 -1.88
C VAL A 88 1.57 2.11 -1.63
N GLN A 89 1.47 3.15 -0.79
CA GLN A 89 2.59 4.09 -0.56
C GLN A 89 3.57 3.63 0.53
N PHE A 90 3.06 2.94 1.55
CA PHE A 90 3.83 2.63 2.76
C PHE A 90 4.38 1.20 2.82
N MET A 91 4.31 0.45 1.70
CA MET A 91 4.82 -0.92 1.56
C MET A 91 4.38 -1.92 2.65
N LEU A 92 3.29 -1.61 3.36
CA LEU A 92 2.74 -2.44 4.42
C LEU A 92 1.46 -3.10 3.94
N SER A 93 1.39 -4.43 4.08
CA SER A 93 0.21 -5.21 3.67
C SER A 93 -1.00 -4.90 4.56
N GLY A 94 -2.19 -5.05 4.00
CA GLY A 94 -3.45 -4.94 4.73
C GLY A 94 -4.61 -4.57 3.82
N LYS A 95 -5.79 -4.40 4.41
CA LYS A 95 -7.01 -4.01 3.70
C LYS A 95 -6.96 -2.54 3.27
N LEU A 96 -7.73 -2.21 2.24
CA LEU A 96 -8.00 -0.83 1.87
C LEU A 96 -8.78 -0.17 3.00
N ARG A 97 -8.40 1.05 3.38
CA ARG A 97 -9.13 1.85 4.36
C ARG A 97 -9.11 3.31 3.95
N THR A 98 -10.11 4.05 4.40
CA THR A 98 -10.18 5.50 4.22
C THR A 98 -9.91 6.16 5.57
N VAL A 99 -8.88 6.99 5.61
CA VAL A 99 -8.59 7.81 6.79
C VAL A 99 -9.12 9.22 6.58
N LYS A 100 -9.58 9.84 7.66
CA LYS A 100 -9.95 11.26 7.70
C LYS A 100 -9.14 11.94 8.80
N PHE A 101 -8.41 12.99 8.46
CA PHE A 101 -7.59 13.71 9.40
C PHE A 101 -7.58 15.21 9.11
N GLU A 102 -7.33 15.97 10.16
CA GLU A 102 -7.05 17.40 10.11
C GLU A 102 -5.54 17.61 9.99
N TYR A 103 -5.11 18.56 9.17
CA TYR A 103 -3.71 18.86 8.91
C TYR A 103 -3.46 20.36 8.83
N THR A 104 -2.39 20.83 9.47
CA THR A 104 -1.99 22.25 9.51
C THR A 104 -0.58 22.50 8.97
N GLY A 105 0.03 21.49 8.34
CA GLY A 105 1.35 21.59 7.72
C GLY A 105 1.28 22.01 6.25
N ILE A 106 2.37 21.73 5.53
CA ILE A 106 2.49 22.01 4.09
C ILE A 106 1.68 20.95 3.33
N LEU A 107 0.61 21.36 2.66
CA LEU A 107 -0.32 20.48 1.95
C LEU A 107 0.38 19.55 0.93
N GLU A 108 1.39 20.06 0.23
CA GLU A 108 2.17 19.29 -0.77
C GLU A 108 2.80 18.03 -0.15
N VAL A 109 3.22 18.09 1.11
CA VAL A 109 3.80 16.95 1.83
C VAL A 109 2.79 15.80 1.98
N VAL A 110 1.49 16.13 2.09
CA VAL A 110 0.41 15.14 2.11
C VAL A 110 0.20 14.58 0.70
N GLN A 111 0.11 15.44 -0.31
CA GLN A 111 -0.18 15.03 -1.69
C GLN A 111 0.93 14.14 -2.29
N ASP A 112 2.20 14.46 -2.00
CA ASP A 112 3.36 13.66 -2.39
C ASP A 112 3.34 12.26 -1.77
N ARG A 113 2.82 12.15 -0.55
CA ARG A 113 2.81 10.90 0.23
C ARG A 113 1.53 10.10 0.06
N MET A 114 0.45 10.77 -0.28
CA MET A 114 -0.88 10.21 -0.45
C MET A 114 -1.48 10.81 -1.72
N PRO A 115 -1.17 10.23 -2.90
CA PRO A 115 -1.74 10.71 -4.15
C PRO A 115 -3.27 10.56 -4.25
N THR A 116 -3.88 9.82 -3.32
CA THR A 116 -5.33 9.65 -3.13
C THR A 116 -5.93 10.67 -2.15
N ALA A 117 -5.15 11.64 -1.67
CA ALA A 117 -5.62 12.64 -0.74
C ALA A 117 -6.59 13.62 -1.41
N GLU A 118 -7.78 13.74 -0.84
CA GLU A 118 -8.83 14.68 -1.22
C GLU A 118 -9.04 15.69 -0.10
N ILE A 119 -9.07 16.98 -0.45
CA ILE A 119 -9.32 18.07 0.48
C ILE A 119 -10.83 18.24 0.61
N MET A 120 -11.34 18.01 1.81
CA MET A 120 -12.76 18.13 2.13
C MET A 120 -13.13 19.53 2.58
N GLU A 121 -12.21 20.19 3.29
CA GLU A 121 -12.41 21.54 3.82
C GLU A 121 -11.07 22.23 3.96
N GLN A 122 -11.05 23.54 3.70
CA GLN A 122 -9.92 24.43 3.95
C GLN A 122 -10.43 25.62 4.75
N SER A 123 -9.76 25.92 5.85
CA SER A 123 -10.09 27.01 6.76
C SER A 123 -8.80 27.70 7.24
N LYS A 124 -8.94 28.92 7.74
CA LYS A 124 -7.83 29.67 8.33
C LYS A 124 -8.08 29.85 9.82
N MET A 125 -7.10 29.49 10.64
CA MET A 125 -7.13 29.68 12.07
C MET A 125 -6.88 31.15 12.45
N GLU A 126 -7.20 31.53 13.68
CA GLU A 126 -7.06 32.90 14.21
C GLU A 126 -5.61 33.39 14.20
N ASP A 127 -4.64 32.48 14.33
CA ASP A 127 -3.20 32.75 14.26
C ASP A 127 -2.68 32.90 12.82
N GLY A 128 -3.57 32.75 11.82
CA GLY A 128 -3.25 32.83 10.41
C GLY A 128 -2.82 31.51 9.76
N THR A 129 -2.75 30.42 10.51
CA THR A 129 -2.38 29.09 10.02
C THR A 129 -3.50 28.49 9.16
N GLU A 130 -3.15 27.86 8.04
CA GLU A 130 -4.11 27.11 7.22
C GLU A 130 -4.38 25.73 7.81
N LYS A 131 -5.65 25.36 7.87
CA LYS A 131 -6.15 24.09 8.37
C LYS A 131 -6.93 23.37 7.28
N TYR A 132 -6.56 22.12 7.05
CA TYR A 132 -7.13 21.26 6.03
C TYR A 132 -7.81 20.06 6.68
N ILE A 133 -8.99 19.70 6.20
CA ILE A 133 -9.59 18.39 6.47
C ILE A 133 -9.40 17.53 5.24
N ILE A 134 -8.69 16.41 5.39
CA ILE A 134 -8.26 15.57 4.28
C ILE A 134 -8.80 14.15 4.47
N THR A 135 -9.27 13.55 3.38
CA THR A 135 -9.56 12.12 3.27
C THR A 135 -8.58 11.45 2.33
N ALA A 136 -8.09 10.26 2.68
CA ALA A 136 -7.20 9.50 1.79
C ALA A 136 -7.49 8.01 1.85
N GLU A 137 -7.47 7.36 0.69
CA GLU A 137 -7.59 5.90 0.55
C GLU A 137 -6.20 5.26 0.50
N VAL A 138 -5.92 4.34 1.41
CA VAL A 138 -4.61 3.68 1.49
C VAL A 138 -4.72 2.22 1.94
N TYR A 139 -3.74 1.41 1.56
CA TYR A 139 -3.60 0.04 2.06
C TYR A 139 -2.78 -0.03 3.35
N GLY A 140 -3.26 -0.87 4.28
CA GLY A 140 -2.50 -1.24 5.47
C GLY A 140 -2.38 -0.16 6.54
N LYS A 141 -1.46 -0.38 7.49
CA LYS A 141 -1.27 0.49 8.68
C LYS A 141 -0.10 1.46 8.56
N GLY A 142 0.59 1.49 7.42
CA GLY A 142 1.78 2.34 7.25
C GLY A 142 1.43 3.83 7.33
N ILE A 143 0.21 4.19 6.94
CA ILE A 143 -0.30 5.56 7.10
C ILE A 143 -0.35 6.00 8.56
N ASP A 144 -0.64 5.09 9.51
CA ASP A 144 -0.74 5.45 10.92
C ASP A 144 0.61 5.89 11.46
N MET A 145 1.70 5.28 10.97
CA MET A 145 3.07 5.66 11.32
C MET A 145 3.43 7.02 10.71
N TRP A 146 3.04 7.25 9.47
CA TRP A 146 3.30 8.52 8.79
C TRP A 146 2.52 9.68 9.42
N LEU A 147 1.24 9.48 9.75
CA LEU A 147 0.44 10.49 10.44
C LEU A 147 1.09 10.82 11.80
N LYS A 148 1.47 9.81 12.58
CA LYS A 148 2.18 10.03 13.85
C LYS A 148 3.50 10.80 13.69
N SER A 149 4.22 10.63 12.57
CA SER A 149 5.47 11.36 12.36
C SER A 149 5.27 12.85 12.05
N GLN A 150 4.04 13.29 11.75
CA GLN A 150 3.72 14.71 11.54
C GLN A 150 3.59 15.50 12.86
N GLY A 151 3.58 14.82 14.02
CA GLY A 151 3.47 15.46 15.33
C GLY A 151 2.16 16.26 15.49
N ASP A 152 2.26 17.44 16.10
CA ASP A 152 1.10 18.29 16.42
C ASP A 152 0.40 18.89 15.19
N LYS A 153 0.99 18.75 14.00
CA LYS A 153 0.42 19.23 12.74
C LYS A 153 -0.74 18.38 12.22
N VAL A 154 -1.00 17.23 12.85
CA VAL A 154 -2.05 16.32 12.40
C VAL A 154 -2.94 15.86 13.54
N LYS A 155 -4.22 15.72 13.25
CA LYS A 155 -5.20 15.13 14.18
C LYS A 155 -6.12 14.18 13.42
N VAL A 156 -6.06 12.90 13.74
CA VAL A 156 -6.95 11.90 13.12
C VAL A 156 -8.37 12.09 13.67
N ILE A 157 -9.34 12.26 12.78
CA ILE A 157 -10.74 12.54 13.14
C ILE A 157 -11.70 11.39 12.78
N GLY A 158 -11.27 10.43 11.97
CA GLY A 158 -12.06 9.23 11.70
C GLY A 158 -11.36 8.21 10.79
N GLU A 159 -11.85 6.98 10.84
CA GLU A 159 -11.40 5.88 9.99
C GLU A 159 -12.61 5.06 9.54
N LYS A 160 -12.71 4.76 8.24
CA LYS A 160 -13.59 3.72 7.72
C LYS A 160 -12.75 2.52 7.29
N LYS A 161 -13.13 1.34 7.80
CA LYS A 161 -12.51 0.04 7.51
C LYS A 161 -13.30 -0.72 6.46
#